data_AF-A0A023G892-F1
#
_entry.id   AF-A0A023G892-F1
#
_cell.length_a   1.000
_cell.length_b   1.000
_cell.length_c   1.000
_cell.angle_alpha   90.00
_cell.angle_beta   90.00
_cell.angle_gamma   90.00
#
_symmetry.space_group_name_H-M   'P 1'
#
loop_
_entity.id
_entity.type
_entity.pdbx_description
1 polymer ?
#
loop_
_entity_poly.entity_id
_entity_poly.type
_entity_poly.pdbx_seq_one_letter_code
_entity_poly.pdbx_strand_id
1 'polypeptide(L)'
;QLDALDASLSNVQSFSLKDMTMPYIYKPFFCTLLPMFMQQASAVCVILFYAQDIFKDAGTSISADDCTIIVGALQVVVLFIATVLTDRLGRKLLLIVSAAGSSASLALLGISFHLKATRGQEFLDSYGWLPLVAIGIYFIVYAIGLGPLPWVLLGEMIPLRARGFATGVCTAFLFGLAFLVTKEYDDLQILITPAGTYWMFAILLAGSLVLFIMFVPETKGKSLEEIELLFGKSDSSACLEAMDKDVEMTAK
;
A
#
# COMPACT_ATOMS: atom_id res chain seq x y z
N GLN A 1 -37.75 -6.80 3.75
CA GLN A 1 -36.30 -6.89 3.45
C GLN A 1 -35.99 -6.29 2.08
N LEU A 2 -36.76 -6.59 1.02
CA LEU A 2 -36.66 -5.90 -0.28
C LEU A 2 -36.95 -4.39 -0.19
N ASP A 3 -38.01 -3.97 0.52
CA ASP A 3 -38.33 -2.54 0.64
C ASP A 3 -37.30 -1.72 1.43
N ALA A 4 -36.59 -2.35 2.37
CA ALA A 4 -35.48 -1.71 3.09
C ALA A 4 -34.23 -1.59 2.21
N LEU A 5 -34.03 -2.56 1.30
CA LEU A 5 -33.01 -2.53 0.26
C LEU A 5 -33.32 -1.44 -0.78
N ASP A 6 -34.57 -1.33 -1.24
CA ASP A 6 -35.00 -0.29 -2.18
C ASP A 6 -35.00 1.11 -1.56
N ALA A 7 -35.34 1.24 -0.26
CA ALA A 7 -35.18 2.49 0.49
C ALA A 7 -33.70 2.88 0.63
N SER A 8 -32.80 1.91 0.82
CA SER A 8 -31.35 2.17 0.87
C SER A 8 -30.74 2.49 -0.50
N LEU A 9 -31.28 1.91 -1.59
CA LEU A 9 -30.89 2.20 -2.98
C LEU A 9 -31.41 3.55 -3.47
N SER A 10 -32.62 3.94 -3.07
CA SER A 10 -33.21 5.24 -3.41
C SER A 10 -32.58 6.42 -2.65
N ASN A 11 -31.93 6.16 -1.51
CA ASN A 11 -31.14 7.15 -0.77
C ASN A 11 -29.68 7.28 -1.24
N VAL A 12 -29.27 6.51 -2.26
CA VAL A 12 -27.98 6.72 -2.93
C VAL A 12 -28.12 7.97 -3.80
N GLN A 13 -27.88 9.14 -3.21
CA GLN A 13 -27.69 10.38 -3.96
C GLN A 13 -26.73 10.12 -5.13
N SER A 14 -27.16 10.45 -6.35
CA SER A 14 -26.35 10.26 -7.54
C SER A 14 -25.05 11.05 -7.42
N PHE A 15 -23.92 10.35 -7.54
CA PHE A 15 -22.60 10.95 -7.47
C PHE A 15 -22.41 11.97 -8.61
N SER A 16 -22.09 13.21 -8.26
CA SER A 16 -21.68 14.24 -9.22
C SER A 16 -20.18 14.47 -9.15
N LEU A 17 -19.53 14.69 -10.29
CA LEU A 17 -18.09 15.02 -10.32
C LEU A 17 -17.75 16.29 -9.50
N LYS A 18 -18.72 17.19 -9.28
CA LYS A 18 -18.55 18.36 -8.41
C LYS A 18 -18.34 17.98 -6.95
N ASP A 19 -18.82 16.83 -6.50
CA ASP A 19 -18.71 16.37 -5.11
C ASP A 19 -17.25 16.09 -4.72
N MET A 20 -16.37 15.82 -5.68
CA MET A 20 -14.93 15.67 -5.42
C MET A 20 -14.25 16.95 -4.96
N THR A 21 -14.85 18.11 -5.19
CA THR A 21 -14.30 19.39 -4.69
C THR A 21 -14.50 19.58 -3.19
N MET A 22 -15.32 18.72 -2.55
CA MET A 22 -15.61 18.82 -1.14
C MET A 22 -14.41 18.35 -0.28
N PRO A 23 -14.06 19.08 0.80
CA PRO A 23 -12.90 18.79 1.64
C PRO A 23 -12.91 17.43 2.32
N TYR A 24 -14.10 16.89 2.64
CA TYR A 24 -14.24 15.55 3.18
C TYR A 24 -14.10 14.44 2.13
N ILE A 25 -13.97 14.75 0.83
CA ILE A 25 -13.72 13.79 -0.26
C ILE A 25 -12.29 13.91 -0.79
N TYR A 26 -11.81 15.10 -1.16
CA TYR A 26 -10.48 15.21 -1.76
C TYR A 26 -9.35 14.96 -0.75
N LYS A 27 -9.49 15.37 0.52
CA LYS A 27 -8.45 15.12 1.53
C LYS A 27 -8.21 13.62 1.78
N PRO A 28 -9.24 12.79 2.08
CA PRO A 28 -9.02 11.35 2.22
C PRO A 28 -8.56 10.72 0.91
N PHE A 29 -9.03 11.21 -0.25
CA PHE A 29 -8.56 10.75 -1.55
C PHE A 29 -7.04 10.93 -1.73
N PHE A 30 -6.49 12.11 -1.43
CA PHE A 30 -5.03 12.32 -1.47
C PHE A 30 -4.30 11.48 -0.41
N CYS A 31 -4.88 11.32 0.79
CA CYS A 31 -4.32 10.44 1.82
C CYS A 31 -4.26 8.98 1.36
N THR A 32 -5.20 8.50 0.53
CA THR A 32 -5.20 7.13 -0.01
C THR A 32 -4.30 6.96 -1.25
N LEU A 33 -4.08 8.02 -2.03
CA LEU A 33 -3.15 7.99 -3.15
C LEU A 33 -1.70 7.80 -2.72
N LEU A 34 -1.30 8.38 -1.58
CA LEU A 34 0.04 8.25 -1.04
C LEU A 34 0.47 6.77 -0.82
N PRO A 35 -0.25 5.94 -0.03
CA PRO A 35 0.12 4.55 0.17
C PRO A 35 0.02 3.72 -1.11
N MET A 36 -0.85 4.07 -2.07
CA MET A 36 -0.88 3.42 -3.38
C MET A 36 0.34 3.73 -4.24
N PHE A 37 0.80 4.99 -4.25
CA PHE A 37 2.05 5.36 -4.89
C PHE A 37 3.23 4.58 -4.28
N MET A 38 3.29 4.54 -2.95
CA MET A 38 4.37 3.87 -2.22
C MET A 38 4.34 2.35 -2.39
N GLN A 39 3.17 1.75 -2.59
CA GLN A 39 3.03 0.34 -2.96
C GLN A 39 3.74 0.04 -4.29
N GLN A 40 3.64 0.91 -5.29
CA GLN A 40 4.35 0.73 -6.56
C GLN A 40 5.83 1.13 -6.47
N ALA A 41 6.14 2.15 -5.67
CA ALA A 41 7.52 2.54 -5.39
C ALA A 41 8.31 1.46 -4.59
N SER A 42 7.65 0.47 -4.00
CA SER A 42 8.31 -0.70 -3.40
C SER A 42 8.78 -1.73 -4.44
N ALA A 43 8.58 -1.45 -5.73
CA ALA A 43 8.96 -2.32 -6.85
C ALA A 43 8.28 -3.70 -6.85
N VAL A 44 7.10 -3.83 -6.25
CA VAL A 44 6.39 -5.12 -6.16
C VAL A 44 6.11 -5.73 -7.53
N CYS A 45 5.64 -4.94 -8.51
CA CYS A 45 5.35 -5.45 -9.85
C CYS A 45 6.61 -5.90 -10.59
N VAL A 46 7.71 -5.17 -10.41
CA VAL A 46 9.03 -5.55 -10.95
C VAL A 46 9.48 -6.88 -10.35
N ILE A 47 9.45 -7.02 -9.02
CA ILE A 47 9.88 -8.25 -8.35
C ILE A 47 8.99 -9.43 -8.77
N LEU A 48 7.69 -9.21 -8.97
CA LEU A 48 6.76 -10.26 -9.41
C LEU A 48 6.99 -10.69 -10.87
N PHE A 49 7.15 -9.75 -11.80
CA PHE A 49 7.29 -10.06 -13.22
C PHE A 49 8.69 -10.51 -13.60
N TYR A 50 9.72 -9.96 -12.96
CA TYR A 50 11.11 -10.26 -13.23
C TYR A 50 11.74 -11.19 -12.19
N ALA A 51 10.95 -11.88 -11.35
CA ALA A 51 11.48 -12.73 -10.26
C ALA A 51 12.60 -13.67 -10.72
N GLN A 52 12.37 -14.40 -11.81
CA GLN A 52 13.31 -15.35 -12.36
C GLN A 52 14.59 -14.66 -12.88
N ASP A 53 14.44 -13.57 -13.64
CA ASP A 53 15.57 -12.78 -14.14
C ASP A 53 16.39 -12.20 -12.99
N ILE A 54 15.73 -11.69 -11.96
CA ILE A 54 16.36 -11.19 -10.74
C ILE A 54 17.18 -12.29 -10.06
N PHE A 55 16.65 -13.50 -9.91
CA PHE A 55 17.41 -14.60 -9.29
C PHE A 55 18.59 -15.08 -10.13
N LYS A 56 18.45 -15.05 -11.45
CA LYS A 56 19.51 -15.36 -12.40
C LYS A 56 20.62 -14.31 -12.34
N ASP A 57 20.24 -13.04 -12.38
CA ASP A 57 21.15 -11.89 -12.35
C ASP A 57 21.76 -11.64 -10.98
N ALA A 58 21.08 -12.04 -9.89
CA ALA A 58 21.62 -11.98 -8.54
C ALA A 58 22.65 -13.10 -8.29
N GLY A 59 22.68 -14.14 -9.13
CA GLY A 59 23.57 -15.29 -8.92
C GLY A 59 23.19 -16.07 -7.67
N THR A 60 22.22 -16.97 -7.81
CA THR A 60 21.77 -17.83 -6.70
C THR A 60 22.44 -19.19 -6.73
N SER A 61 22.59 -19.83 -5.56
CA SER A 61 23.15 -21.19 -5.44
C SER A 61 22.16 -22.27 -5.88
N ILE A 62 20.87 -21.92 -5.92
CA ILE A 62 19.75 -22.75 -6.37
C ILE A 62 19.34 -22.24 -7.75
N SER A 63 18.69 -23.07 -8.58
CA SER A 63 18.18 -22.60 -9.87
C SER A 63 17.21 -21.43 -9.69
N ALA A 64 17.21 -20.49 -10.63
CA ALA A 64 16.33 -19.32 -10.58
C ALA A 64 14.84 -19.71 -10.64
N ASP A 65 14.53 -20.81 -11.34
CA ASP A 65 13.18 -21.36 -11.48
C ASP A 65 12.69 -21.87 -10.12
N ASP A 66 13.52 -22.67 -9.43
CA ASP A 66 13.19 -23.18 -8.10
C ASP A 66 13.06 -22.05 -7.08
N CYS A 67 13.95 -21.04 -7.11
CA CYS A 67 13.85 -19.85 -6.25
C CYS A 67 12.51 -19.13 -6.44
N THR A 68 12.08 -18.96 -7.69
CA THR A 68 10.80 -18.31 -8.03
C THR A 68 9.61 -19.12 -7.52
N ILE A 69 9.63 -20.44 -7.68
CA ILE A 69 8.59 -21.34 -7.17
C ILE A 69 8.52 -21.30 -5.64
N ILE A 70 9.67 -21.34 -4.96
CA ILE A 70 9.76 -21.26 -3.49
C ILE A 70 9.16 -19.95 -2.99
N VAL A 71 9.52 -18.83 -3.61
CA VAL A 71 8.97 -17.52 -3.23
C VAL A 71 7.47 -17.43 -3.52
N GLY A 72 7.00 -17.96 -4.64
CA GLY A 72 5.56 -18.02 -4.94
C GLY A 72 4.79 -18.83 -3.91
N ALA A 73 5.29 -20.00 -3.49
CA ALA A 73 4.69 -20.79 -2.43
C ALA A 73 4.70 -20.05 -1.08
N LEU A 74 5.82 -19.38 -0.75
CA LEU A 74 5.93 -18.56 0.45
C LEU A 74 4.89 -17.44 0.47
N GLN A 75 4.69 -16.74 -0.65
CA GLN A 75 3.68 -15.68 -0.76
C GLN A 75 2.28 -16.16 -0.41
N VAL A 76 1.88 -17.34 -0.91
CA VAL A 76 0.56 -17.92 -0.61
C VAL A 76 0.41 -18.16 0.90
N VAL A 77 1.38 -18.82 1.53
CA VAL A 77 1.36 -19.12 2.96
C VAL A 77 1.34 -17.85 3.81
N VAL A 78 2.22 -16.91 3.47
CA VAL A 78 2.34 -15.62 4.15
C VAL A 78 1.04 -14.84 4.05
N LEU A 79 0.38 -14.82 2.89
CA LEU A 79 -0.87 -14.09 2.70
C LEU A 79 -1.95 -14.57 3.69
N PHE A 80 -2.12 -15.89 3.85
CA PHE A 80 -3.07 -16.45 4.82
C PHE A 80 -2.77 -15.99 6.25
N ILE A 81 -1.50 -16.02 6.66
CA ILE A 81 -1.07 -15.59 8.00
C ILE A 81 -1.28 -14.08 8.17
N ALA A 82 -0.91 -13.30 7.15
CA ALA A 82 -1.02 -11.85 7.16
C ALA A 82 -2.48 -11.41 7.29
N THR A 83 -3.42 -12.06 6.60
CA THR A 83 -4.86 -11.75 6.74
C THR A 83 -5.32 -11.85 8.19
N VAL A 84 -4.96 -12.92 8.90
CA VAL A 84 -5.34 -13.10 10.32
C VAL A 84 -4.67 -12.07 11.24
N LEU A 85 -3.42 -11.70 10.95
CA LEU A 85 -2.66 -10.76 11.77
C LEU A 85 -3.10 -9.30 11.57
N THR A 86 -3.49 -8.95 10.34
CA THR A 86 -3.86 -7.58 9.94
C THR A 86 -5.07 -7.05 10.69
N ASP A 87 -6.01 -7.92 11.07
CA ASP A 87 -7.22 -7.53 11.81
C ASP A 87 -6.94 -7.14 13.27
N ARG A 88 -5.80 -7.57 13.84
CA ARG A 88 -5.49 -7.36 15.25
C ARG A 88 -4.69 -6.09 15.54
N LEU A 89 -4.00 -5.53 14.55
CA LEU A 89 -3.10 -4.39 14.72
C LEU A 89 -3.62 -3.12 14.04
N GLY A 90 -3.14 -1.94 14.47
CA GLY A 90 -3.51 -0.65 13.87
C GLY A 90 -3.01 -0.51 12.43
N ARG A 91 -3.79 0.11 11.56
CA ARG A 91 -3.51 0.17 10.10
C ARG A 91 -2.29 1.03 9.84
N LYS A 92 -2.15 2.13 10.58
CA LYS A 92 -0.99 3.02 10.46
C LYS A 92 0.31 2.32 10.87
N LEU A 93 0.29 1.60 11.99
CA LEU A 93 1.46 0.89 12.49
C LEU A 93 1.89 -0.22 11.53
N LEU A 94 0.95 -1.04 11.06
CA LEU A 94 1.22 -2.10 10.10
C LEU A 94 1.83 -1.57 8.80
N LEU A 95 1.34 -0.44 8.29
CA LEU A 95 1.87 0.20 7.09
C LEU A 95 3.32 0.66 7.27
N ILE A 96 3.64 1.28 8.42
CA ILE A 96 5.00 1.75 8.75
C ILE A 96 5.97 0.56 8.91
N VAL A 97 5.58 -0.47 9.68
CA VAL A 97 6.42 -1.66 9.90
C VAL A 97 6.68 -2.39 8.59
N SER A 98 5.64 -2.55 7.76
CA SER A 98 5.75 -3.17 6.45
C SER A 98 6.68 -2.39 5.53
N ALA A 99 6.53 -1.06 5.45
CA ALA A 99 7.42 -0.23 4.63
C ALA A 99 8.87 -0.24 5.12
N ALA A 100 9.10 -0.24 6.43
CA ALA A 100 10.45 -0.32 7.00
C ALA A 100 11.10 -1.67 6.68
N GLY A 101 10.35 -2.77 6.86
CA GLY A 101 10.81 -4.12 6.54
C GLY A 101 11.09 -4.30 5.04
N SER A 102 10.19 -3.82 4.18
CA SER A 102 10.36 -3.90 2.73
C SER A 102 11.56 -3.05 2.28
N SER A 103 11.76 -1.87 2.87
CA SER A 103 12.92 -1.02 2.59
C SER A 103 14.22 -1.71 2.96
N ALA A 104 14.30 -2.30 4.16
CA ALA A 104 15.46 -3.07 4.60
C ALA A 104 15.73 -4.29 3.71
N SER A 105 14.67 -4.96 3.24
CA SER A 105 14.78 -6.13 2.36
C SER A 105 15.29 -5.74 0.97
N LEU A 106 14.81 -4.63 0.41
CA LEU A 106 15.32 -4.08 -0.86
C LEU A 106 16.76 -3.60 -0.72
N ALA A 107 17.13 -3.00 0.41
CA ALA A 107 18.51 -2.63 0.70
C ALA A 107 19.42 -3.88 0.75
N LEU A 108 18.95 -4.96 1.38
CA LEU A 108 19.65 -6.25 1.44
C LEU A 108 19.81 -6.87 0.05
N LEU A 109 18.79 -6.80 -0.81
CA LEU A 109 18.86 -7.25 -2.19
C LEU A 109 19.89 -6.42 -2.97
N GLY A 110 19.88 -5.09 -2.83
CA GLY A 110 20.91 -4.22 -3.42
C GLY A 110 22.33 -4.56 -2.95
N ILE A 111 22.50 -4.89 -1.67
CA ILE A 111 23.78 -5.39 -1.12
C ILE A 111 24.19 -6.69 -1.80
N SER A 112 23.27 -7.64 -2.03
CA SER A 112 23.61 -8.89 -2.72
C SER A 112 24.11 -8.65 -4.15
N PHE A 113 23.47 -7.74 -4.90
CA PHE A 113 23.93 -7.37 -6.24
C PHE A 113 25.29 -6.66 -6.21
N HIS A 114 25.53 -5.80 -5.23
CA HIS A 114 26.81 -5.13 -5.05
C HIS A 114 27.94 -6.11 -4.68
N LEU A 115 27.66 -7.08 -3.80
CA LEU A 115 28.62 -8.12 -3.42
C LEU A 115 28.94 -9.05 -4.60
N LYS A 116 27.93 -9.42 -5.41
CA LYS A 116 28.17 -10.16 -6.65
C LYS A 116 29.08 -9.38 -7.61
N ALA A 117 28.82 -8.09 -7.80
CA ALA A 117 29.62 -7.24 -8.69
C ALA A 117 31.08 -7.09 -8.23
N THR A 118 31.34 -7.09 -6.92
CA THR A 118 32.68 -6.90 -6.36
C THR A 118 33.47 -8.19 -6.13
N ARG A 119 32.80 -9.29 -5.79
CA ARG A 119 33.45 -10.58 -5.45
C ARG A 119 33.34 -11.66 -6.52
N GLY A 120 32.52 -11.46 -7.56
CA GLY A 120 32.39 -12.40 -8.67
C GLY A 120 31.96 -13.79 -8.19
N GLN A 121 32.75 -14.82 -8.54
CA GLN A 121 32.41 -16.22 -8.25
C GLN A 121 32.39 -16.55 -6.73
N GLU A 122 33.23 -15.89 -5.92
CA GLU A 122 33.27 -16.12 -4.46
C GLU A 122 31.94 -15.74 -3.77
N PHE A 123 31.15 -14.86 -4.39
CA PHE A 123 29.82 -14.53 -3.91
C PHE A 123 28.88 -15.75 -3.95
N LEU A 124 28.94 -16.55 -5.01
CA LEU A 124 28.05 -17.71 -5.16
C LEU A 124 28.31 -18.74 -4.07
N ASP A 125 29.57 -19.00 -3.78
CA ASP A 125 29.99 -20.01 -2.81
C ASP A 125 29.65 -19.62 -1.36
N SER A 126 29.69 -18.33 -1.03
CA SER A 126 29.49 -17.84 0.35
C SER A 126 28.10 -17.23 0.62
N TYR A 127 27.47 -16.63 -0.39
CA TYR A 127 26.30 -15.74 -0.23
C TYR A 127 25.18 -15.97 -1.26
N GLY A 128 25.23 -17.03 -2.07
CA GLY A 128 24.21 -17.32 -3.09
C GLY A 128 22.77 -17.52 -2.56
N TRP A 129 22.58 -17.68 -1.25
CA TRP A 129 21.27 -17.75 -0.57
C TRP A 129 20.68 -16.37 -0.25
N LEU A 130 21.49 -15.32 -0.26
CA LEU A 130 21.13 -13.99 0.21
C LEU A 130 19.98 -13.34 -0.60
N PRO A 131 19.96 -13.40 -1.95
CA PRO A 131 18.86 -12.83 -2.75
C PRO A 131 17.52 -13.49 -2.44
N LEU A 132 17.52 -14.82 -2.25
CA LEU A 132 16.32 -15.59 -1.91
C LEU A 132 15.74 -15.18 -0.55
N VAL A 133 16.61 -15.03 0.46
CA VAL A 133 16.18 -14.56 1.78
C VAL A 133 15.70 -13.12 1.73
N ALA A 134 16.38 -12.24 1.00
CA ALA A 134 15.97 -10.83 0.86
C ALA A 134 14.57 -10.71 0.24
N ILE A 135 14.32 -11.41 -0.87
CA ILE A 135 12.99 -11.40 -1.54
C ILE A 135 11.93 -12.12 -0.68
N GLY A 136 12.30 -13.20 0.01
CA GLY A 136 11.40 -13.88 0.93
C GLY A 136 10.94 -12.99 2.09
N ILE A 137 11.87 -12.31 2.76
CA ILE A 137 11.55 -11.33 3.81
C ILE A 137 10.72 -10.18 3.24
N TYR A 138 11.07 -9.68 2.06
CA TYR A 138 10.31 -8.63 1.37
C TYR A 138 8.83 -9.01 1.24
N PHE A 139 8.50 -10.21 0.76
CA PHE A 139 7.11 -10.63 0.62
C PHE A 139 6.41 -10.86 1.96
N ILE A 140 7.12 -11.38 2.97
CA ILE A 140 6.59 -11.54 4.34
C ILE A 140 6.13 -10.19 4.89
N VAL A 141 7.01 -9.20 4.90
CA VAL A 141 6.71 -7.89 5.49
C VAL A 141 5.76 -7.09 4.61
N TYR A 142 5.85 -7.21 3.28
CA TYR A 142 4.94 -6.55 2.33
C TYR A 142 3.49 -7.02 2.50
N ALA A 143 3.27 -8.33 2.65
CA ALA A 143 1.93 -8.90 2.78
C ALA A 143 1.19 -8.45 4.05
N ILE A 144 1.93 -8.12 5.11
CA ILE A 144 1.36 -7.66 6.40
C ILE A 144 0.81 -6.22 6.31
N GLY A 145 1.27 -5.40 5.37
CA GLY A 145 0.91 -3.98 5.34
C GLY A 145 0.76 -3.41 3.94
N LEU A 146 1.87 -3.11 3.27
CA LEU A 146 1.87 -2.42 1.97
C LEU A 146 1.02 -3.10 0.90
N GLY A 147 0.85 -4.43 0.95
CA GLY A 147 -0.04 -5.16 0.06
C GLY A 147 -1.53 -4.84 0.29
N PRO A 148 -2.13 -5.25 1.42
CA PRO A 148 -3.58 -5.12 1.64
C PRO A 148 -4.01 -3.72 2.08
N LEU A 149 -3.20 -2.99 2.86
CA LEU A 149 -3.66 -1.78 3.54
C LEU A 149 -4.03 -0.61 2.62
N PRO A 150 -3.36 -0.34 1.49
CA PRO A 150 -3.79 0.74 0.60
C PRO A 150 -5.23 0.53 0.10
N TRP A 151 -5.63 -0.72 -0.16
CA TRP A 151 -7.00 -1.07 -0.56
C TRP A 151 -7.99 -0.97 0.60
N VAL A 152 -7.58 -1.37 1.81
CA VAL A 152 -8.39 -1.22 3.02
C VAL A 152 -8.64 0.26 3.34
N LEU A 153 -7.60 1.09 3.32
CA LEU A 153 -7.70 2.52 3.57
C LEU A 153 -8.58 3.21 2.52
N LEU A 154 -8.49 2.80 1.25
CA LEU A 154 -9.39 3.27 0.21
C LEU A 154 -10.87 2.96 0.53
N GLY A 155 -11.16 1.78 1.07
CA GLY A 155 -12.50 1.39 1.50
C GLY A 155 -12.98 2.07 2.78
N GLU A 156 -12.08 2.35 3.72
CA GLU A 156 -12.39 2.93 5.04
C GLU A 156 -12.48 4.47 5.01
N MET A 157 -11.68 5.14 4.18
CA MET A 157 -11.57 6.61 4.19
C MET A 157 -12.49 7.30 3.19
N ILE A 158 -12.92 6.61 2.13
CA ILE A 158 -13.75 7.23 1.09
C ILE A 158 -15.24 7.00 1.38
N PRO A 159 -16.06 8.07 1.35
CA PRO A 159 -17.49 7.97 1.58
C PRO A 159 -18.17 7.12 0.52
N LEU A 160 -19.20 6.36 0.93
CA LEU A 160 -19.88 5.36 0.08
C LEU A 160 -20.31 5.93 -1.29
N ARG A 161 -20.84 7.16 -1.32
CA ARG A 161 -21.25 7.86 -2.56
C ARG A 161 -20.14 8.08 -3.58
N ALA A 162 -18.91 8.35 -3.14
CA ALA A 162 -17.77 8.62 -4.03
C ALA A 162 -16.86 7.41 -4.21
N ARG A 163 -17.09 6.32 -3.46
CA ARG A 163 -16.23 5.14 -3.41
C ARG A 163 -16.03 4.49 -4.77
N GLY A 164 -17.09 4.33 -5.56
CA GLY A 164 -16.99 3.73 -6.89
C GLY A 164 -16.05 4.50 -7.82
N PHE A 165 -16.27 5.81 -7.95
CA PHE A 165 -15.42 6.66 -8.79
C PHE A 165 -13.99 6.77 -8.26
N ALA A 166 -13.82 7.05 -6.96
CA ALA A 166 -12.50 7.18 -6.34
C ALA A 166 -11.68 5.90 -6.46
N THR A 167 -12.32 4.74 -6.30
CA THR A 167 -11.67 3.43 -6.48
C THR A 167 -11.22 3.24 -7.92
N GLY A 168 -12.05 3.60 -8.90
CA GLY A 168 -11.68 3.55 -10.32
C GLY A 168 -10.43 4.40 -10.62
N VAL A 169 -10.41 5.65 -10.15
CA VAL A 169 -9.27 6.55 -10.36
C VAL A 169 -8.00 6.06 -9.63
N CYS A 170 -8.12 5.66 -8.37
CA CYS A 170 -7.00 5.14 -7.59
C CYS A 170 -6.43 3.86 -8.23
N THR A 171 -7.30 2.98 -8.72
CA THR A 171 -6.91 1.74 -9.42
C THR A 171 -6.20 2.06 -10.73
N ALA A 172 -6.74 2.98 -11.54
CA ALA A 172 -6.09 3.42 -12.77
C ALA A 172 -4.72 4.05 -12.52
N PHE A 173 -4.60 4.87 -11.47
CA PHE A 173 -3.33 5.46 -11.04
C PHE A 173 -2.33 4.39 -10.60
N LEU A 174 -2.77 3.44 -9.77
CA LEU A 174 -1.94 2.35 -9.28
C LEU A 174 -1.40 1.48 -10.43
N PHE A 175 -2.26 1.02 -11.34
CA PHE A 175 -1.83 0.22 -12.48
C PHE A 175 -1.05 1.03 -13.51
N GLY A 176 -1.33 2.32 -13.66
CA GLY A 176 -0.52 3.23 -14.48
C GLY A 176 0.91 3.37 -13.97
N LEU A 177 1.08 3.50 -12.64
CA LEU A 177 2.40 3.47 -12.00
C LEU A 177 3.05 2.10 -12.11
N ALA A 178 2.31 1.02 -11.91
CA ALA A 178 2.84 -0.34 -12.07
C ALA A 178 3.40 -0.55 -13.48
N PHE A 179 2.66 -0.11 -14.51
CA PHE A 179 3.11 -0.14 -15.90
C PHE A 179 4.38 0.69 -16.09
N LEU A 180 4.40 1.94 -15.61
CA LEU A 180 5.55 2.82 -15.76
C LEU A 180 6.81 2.24 -15.09
N VAL A 181 6.70 1.80 -13.84
CA VAL A 181 7.83 1.23 -13.08
C VAL A 181 8.33 -0.06 -13.72
N THR A 182 7.43 -0.92 -14.20
CA THR A 182 7.82 -2.17 -14.87
C THR A 182 8.49 -1.89 -16.22
N LYS A 183 8.00 -0.92 -16.99
CA LYS A 183 8.54 -0.55 -18.30
C LYS A 183 9.91 0.12 -18.20
N GLU A 184 10.10 1.00 -17.22
CA GLU A 184 11.36 1.76 -17.04
C GLU A 184 12.42 0.95 -16.26
N TYR A 185 12.08 -0.23 -15.74
CA TYR A 185 12.97 -1.02 -14.90
C TYR A 185 14.29 -1.40 -15.58
N ASP A 186 14.23 -1.89 -16.81
CA ASP A 186 15.44 -2.29 -17.55
C ASP A 186 16.32 -1.08 -17.85
N ASP A 187 15.72 0.05 -18.24
CA ASP A 187 16.43 1.32 -18.49
C ASP A 187 17.09 1.85 -17.19
N LEU A 188 16.41 1.74 -16.05
CA LEU A 188 16.95 2.10 -14.73
C LEU A 188 18.14 1.22 -14.33
N GLN A 189 18.05 -0.09 -14.57
CA GLN A 189 19.16 -1.00 -14.31
C GLN A 189 20.41 -0.66 -15.12
N ILE A 190 20.25 -0.31 -16.40
CA ILE A 190 21.36 0.10 -17.27
C ILE A 190 21.97 1.43 -16.80
N LEU A 191 21.11 2.40 -16.43
CA LEU A 191 21.55 3.74 -16.06
C LEU A 191 22.29 3.80 -14.72
N ILE A 192 21.80 3.10 -13.69
CA ILE A 192 22.31 3.23 -12.30
C ILE A 192 23.08 1.99 -11.84
N THR A 193 22.87 0.83 -12.45
CA THR A 193 23.22 -0.55 -12.02
C THR A 193 22.13 -1.24 -11.20
N PRO A 194 22.05 -2.59 -11.23
CA PRO A 194 21.06 -3.35 -10.45
C PRO A 194 21.08 -3.04 -8.95
N ALA A 195 22.28 -2.95 -8.35
CA ALA A 195 22.43 -2.61 -6.94
C ALA A 195 21.88 -1.21 -6.63
N GLY A 196 22.20 -0.23 -7.48
CA GLY A 196 21.73 1.14 -7.34
C GLY A 196 20.21 1.26 -7.51
N THR A 197 19.60 0.51 -8.42
CA THR A 197 18.13 0.48 -8.61
C THR A 197 17.40 0.00 -7.36
N TYR A 198 17.85 -1.08 -6.72
CA TYR A 198 17.22 -1.55 -5.48
C TYR A 198 17.47 -0.62 -4.29
N TRP A 199 18.64 0.01 -4.20
CA TRP A 199 18.89 1.03 -3.18
C TRP A 199 18.04 2.28 -3.39
N MET A 200 17.80 2.69 -4.62
CA MET A 200 16.87 3.78 -4.94
C MET A 200 15.46 3.44 -4.43
N PHE A 201 14.93 2.25 -4.74
CA PHE A 201 13.63 1.82 -4.21
C PHE A 201 13.62 1.74 -2.68
N ALA A 202 14.71 1.25 -2.07
CA ALA A 202 14.84 1.20 -0.61
C ALA A 202 14.80 2.60 0.04
N ILE A 203 15.49 3.58 -0.54
CA ILE A 203 15.53 4.97 -0.05
C ILE A 203 14.16 5.64 -0.23
N LEU A 204 13.52 5.46 -1.39
CA LEU A 204 12.16 5.97 -1.62
C LEU A 204 11.19 5.42 -0.58
N LEU A 205 11.26 4.12 -0.30
CA LEU A 205 10.40 3.47 0.67
C LEU A 205 10.76 3.86 2.12
N ALA A 206 12.03 4.11 2.44
CA ALA A 206 12.44 4.66 3.73
C ALA A 206 11.88 6.08 3.95
N GLY A 207 11.89 6.92 2.91
CA GLY A 207 11.26 8.25 2.94
C GLY A 207 9.75 8.18 3.18
N SER A 208 9.08 7.12 2.70
CA SER A 208 7.66 6.91 2.91
C SER A 208 7.26 6.75 4.39
N LEU A 209 8.19 6.33 5.26
CA LEU A 209 7.93 6.17 6.70
C LEU A 209 7.51 7.49 7.35
N VAL A 210 8.20 8.58 7.03
CA VAL A 210 7.88 9.92 7.55
C VAL A 210 6.52 10.36 7.00
N LEU A 211 6.27 10.11 5.71
CA LEU A 211 5.01 10.49 5.06
C LEU A 211 3.83 9.71 5.66
N PHE A 212 3.98 8.42 5.97
CA PHE A 212 2.94 7.64 6.64
C PHE A 212 2.69 8.11 8.07
N ILE A 213 3.72 8.51 8.80
CA ILE A 213 3.56 9.07 10.15
C ILE A 213 2.80 10.40 10.08
N MET A 214 3.06 11.25 9.08
CA MET A 214 2.44 12.58 8.98
C MET A 214 1.04 12.57 8.35
N PHE A 215 0.84 11.83 7.25
CA PHE A 215 -0.35 11.97 6.40
C PHE A 215 -1.36 10.83 6.54
N VAL A 216 -0.99 9.67 7.09
CA VAL A 216 -1.91 8.53 7.25
C VAL A 216 -2.50 8.55 8.67
N PRO A 217 -3.83 8.74 8.82
CA PRO A 217 -4.49 8.64 10.12
C PRO A 217 -4.69 7.17 10.52
N GLU A 218 -4.85 6.91 11.82
CA GLU A 218 -5.30 5.60 12.29
C GLU A 218 -6.82 5.48 12.06
N THR A 219 -7.21 4.45 11.30
CA THR A 219 -8.60 4.14 10.92
C THR A 219 -9.18 2.98 11.73
N LYS A 220 -8.36 2.21 12.45
CA LYS A 220 -8.85 1.06 13.23
C LYS A 220 -9.89 1.47 14.26
N GLY A 221 -11.07 0.84 14.18
CA GLY A 221 -12.14 0.98 15.16
C GLY A 221 -12.92 2.30 15.07
N LYS A 222 -12.76 3.06 13.98
CA LYS A 222 -13.52 4.29 13.74
C LYS A 222 -14.66 4.07 12.77
N SER A 223 -15.78 4.77 12.98
CA SER A 223 -16.89 4.78 12.02
C SER A 223 -16.55 5.65 10.80
N LEU A 224 -17.30 5.46 9.71
CA LEU A 224 -17.12 6.28 8.51
C LEU A 224 -17.44 7.76 8.81
N GLU A 225 -18.45 8.02 9.64
CA GLU A 225 -18.82 9.37 10.08
C GLU A 225 -17.69 10.03 10.87
N GLU A 226 -17.05 9.31 11.79
CA GLU A 226 -15.89 9.81 12.54
C GLU A 226 -14.71 10.15 11.63
N ILE A 227 -14.50 9.36 10.57
CA ILE A 227 -13.47 9.66 9.55
C ILE A 227 -13.85 10.87 8.71
N GLU A 228 -15.11 11.02 8.31
CA GLU A 228 -15.59 12.21 7.60
C GLU A 228 -15.43 13.49 8.44
N LEU A 229 -15.64 13.42 9.76
CA LEU A 229 -15.41 14.53 10.70
C LEU A 229 -13.91 14.90 10.76
N LEU A 230 -13.00 13.91 10.77
CA LEU A 230 -11.54 14.17 10.72
C LEU A 230 -11.12 14.96 9.48
N PHE A 231 -11.86 14.84 8.37
CA PHE A 231 -11.59 15.56 7.13
C PHE A 231 -12.40 16.85 6.95
N GLY A 232 -13.18 17.24 7.96
CA GLY A 232 -13.83 18.55 8.03
C GLY A 232 -15.27 18.58 7.51
N LYS A 233 -16.02 17.47 7.60
CA LYS A 233 -17.47 17.54 7.49
C LYS A 233 -17.98 18.36 8.68
N SER A 234 -18.51 19.57 8.41
CA SER A 234 -19.18 20.37 9.43
C SER A 234 -20.41 19.61 9.90
N ASP A 235 -20.55 19.43 11.20
CA ASP A 235 -21.72 18.83 11.82
C ASP A 235 -22.96 19.71 11.55
N SER A 236 -23.74 19.39 10.52
CA SER A 236 -25.15 19.81 10.52
C SER A 236 -25.93 19.06 11.60
N SER A 237 -25.48 17.86 12.01
CA SER A 237 -26.14 17.05 13.04
C SER A 237 -25.88 17.58 14.46
N ALA A 238 -24.65 18.00 14.82
CA ALA A 238 -24.43 18.67 16.11
C ALA A 238 -25.03 20.08 16.15
N CYS A 239 -25.14 20.77 15.01
CA CYS A 239 -25.88 22.04 14.93
C CYS A 239 -27.40 21.82 15.10
N LEU A 240 -27.96 20.75 14.52
CA LEU A 240 -29.36 20.37 14.72
C LEU A 240 -29.63 19.89 16.15
N GLU A 241 -28.74 19.09 16.76
CA GLU A 241 -28.87 18.71 18.18
C GLU A 241 -28.70 19.91 19.14
N ALA A 242 -27.86 20.88 18.79
CA ALA A 242 -27.75 22.13 19.55
C ALA A 242 -29.02 23.00 19.39
N MET A 243 -29.57 23.08 18.17
CA MET A 243 -30.82 23.79 17.91
C MET A 243 -32.04 23.11 18.57
N ASP A 244 -32.10 21.77 18.60
CA ASP A 244 -33.19 21.03 19.27
C ASP A 244 -33.14 21.21 20.79
N LYS A 245 -31.92 21.22 21.37
CA LYS A 245 -31.71 21.53 22.80
C LYS A 245 -32.05 22.99 23.14
N ASP A 246 -31.75 23.93 22.26
CA ASP A 246 -32.10 25.34 22.47
C ASP A 246 -33.62 25.60 22.35
N VAL A 247 -34.31 24.86 21.47
CA VAL A 247 -35.79 24.89 21.35
C VAL A 247 -36.46 24.27 22.58
N GLU A 248 -35.98 23.14 23.10
CA GLU A 248 -36.50 22.55 24.34
C GLU A 248 -36.26 23.43 25.58
N MET A 249 -35.19 24.23 25.58
CA MET A 249 -34.84 25.11 26.70
C MET A 249 -35.60 26.45 26.68
N THR A 250 -36.02 26.93 25.50
CA THR A 250 -36.86 28.12 25.35
C THR A 250 -38.37 27.83 25.42
N ALA A 251 -38.77 26.56 25.31
CA ALA A 251 -40.16 26.10 25.48
C ALA A 251 -40.54 25.76 26.93
N LYS A 252 -39.61 25.90 27.89
CA LYS A 252 -39.82 25.78 29.35
C LYS A 252 -39.75 27.12 30.04
#